data_AF-A0A2K9LBD7-F1
#
_entry.id   AF-A0A2K9LBD7-F1
#
_cell.length_a   1.000
_cell.length_b   1.000
_cell.length_c   1.000
_cell.angle_alpha   90.00
_cell.angle_beta   90.00
_cell.angle_gamma   90.00
#
_symmetry.space_group_name_H-M   'P 1'
#
loop_
_entity.id
_entity.type
_entity.pdbx_description
1 polymer ?
#
loop_
_entity_poly.entity_id
_entity_poly.type
_entity_poly.pdbx_seq_one_letter_code
_entity_poly.pdbx_strand_id
1 'polypeptide(L)'
;MENVTQERAKWRGAMRALADALIKAAREGNTKEVERQCAQLALNLNPFDAEDKALVEIAKKFSEATDLDGHLIEFTDRMALLLKHDWERAKREAHPWFFRGSEPRRVPYCEFKAAVGATIAAGKSKSSWSLVAYFGMLAFSAGIMFFLAAGLTEPFQELVKIFNDAKIEKPMGAWVQFVFWSVLCGSIWSAAYLWFKGSEKKFLDIWFSK
;
A
#
# COMPACT_ATOMS: atom_id res chain seq x y z
N MET A 1 -23.34 -9.25 -2.99
CA MET A 1 -22.28 -8.23 -3.13
C MET A 1 -21.28 -8.58 -4.25
N GLU A 2 -21.10 -9.85 -4.63
CA GLU A 2 -20.18 -10.24 -5.73
C GLU A 2 -20.42 -9.56 -7.08
N ASN A 3 -21.68 -9.27 -7.41
CA ASN A 3 -22.02 -8.70 -8.72
C ASN A 3 -21.41 -7.29 -8.91
N VAL A 4 -21.51 -6.41 -7.91
CA VAL A 4 -21.06 -5.01 -8.03
C VAL A 4 -19.53 -4.89 -8.12
N THR A 5 -18.79 -5.70 -7.36
CA THR A 5 -17.33 -5.67 -7.40
C THR A 5 -16.78 -6.23 -8.71
N GLN A 6 -17.44 -7.24 -9.29
CA GLN A 6 -17.11 -7.79 -10.60
C GLN A 6 -17.40 -6.79 -11.72
N GLU A 7 -18.56 -6.14 -11.72
CA GLU A 7 -18.90 -5.10 -12.71
C GLU A 7 -17.92 -3.92 -12.67
N ARG A 8 -17.46 -3.51 -11.47
CA ARG A 8 -16.41 -2.49 -11.36
C ARG A 8 -15.05 -2.96 -11.89
N ALA A 9 -14.70 -4.23 -11.68
CA ALA A 9 -13.48 -4.78 -12.25
C ALA A 9 -13.53 -4.76 -13.79
N LYS A 10 -14.69 -5.12 -14.37
CA LYS A 10 -14.94 -5.01 -15.82
C LYS A 10 -14.86 -3.56 -16.30
N TRP A 11 -15.49 -2.62 -15.59
CA TRP A 11 -15.44 -1.20 -15.91
C TRP A 11 -14.00 -0.67 -15.91
N ARG A 12 -13.19 -0.97 -14.88
CA ARG A 12 -11.76 -0.59 -14.87
C ARG A 12 -10.98 -1.23 -16.02
N GLY A 13 -11.32 -2.45 -16.43
CA GLY A 13 -10.76 -3.10 -17.61
C GLY A 13 -11.08 -2.32 -18.89
N ALA A 14 -12.35 -1.96 -19.08
CA ALA A 14 -12.80 -1.16 -20.22
C ALA A 14 -12.13 0.24 -20.24
N MET A 15 -12.02 0.92 -19.10
CA MET A 15 -11.36 2.22 -19.00
C MET A 15 -9.88 2.19 -19.40
N ARG A 16 -9.14 1.13 -19.02
CA ARG A 16 -7.76 0.95 -19.47
C ARG A 16 -7.67 0.70 -20.97
N ALA A 17 -8.54 -0.15 -21.51
CA ALA A 17 -8.59 -0.40 -22.95
C ALA A 17 -8.95 0.86 -23.75
N LEU A 18 -9.87 1.69 -23.24
CA LEU A 18 -10.19 2.99 -23.85
C LEU A 18 -8.97 3.93 -23.81
N ALA A 19 -8.27 4.02 -22.67
CA ALA A 19 -7.06 4.82 -22.56
C ALA A 19 -5.99 4.39 -23.57
N ASP A 20 -5.71 3.08 -23.66
CA ASP A 20 -4.73 2.53 -24.59
C ASP A 20 -5.12 2.82 -26.05
N ALA A 21 -6.38 2.61 -26.41
CA ALA A 21 -6.88 2.87 -27.76
C ALA A 21 -6.79 4.36 -28.13
N LEU A 22 -7.10 5.25 -27.19
CA LEU A 22 -7.09 6.69 -27.39
C LEU A 22 -5.65 7.20 -27.53
N ILE A 23 -4.72 6.73 -26.69
CA ILE A 23 -3.28 7.03 -26.80
C ILE A 23 -2.72 6.53 -28.13
N LYS A 24 -3.07 5.31 -28.54
CA LYS A 24 -2.64 4.74 -29.82
C LYS A 24 -3.15 5.56 -31.00
N ALA A 25 -4.45 5.85 -31.04
CA ALA A 25 -5.06 6.65 -32.10
C ALA A 25 -4.45 8.06 -32.20
N ALA A 26 -4.14 8.68 -31.06
CA ALA A 26 -3.50 9.98 -31.01
C ALA A 26 -2.09 9.95 -31.60
N ARG A 27 -1.29 8.94 -31.25
CA ARG A 27 0.08 8.76 -31.80
C ARG A 27 0.08 8.43 -33.29
N GLU A 28 -0.94 7.71 -33.77
CA GLU A 28 -1.13 7.40 -35.18
C GLU A 28 -1.73 8.57 -35.98
N GLY A 29 -2.10 9.68 -35.33
CA GLY A 29 -2.74 10.83 -35.97
C GLY A 29 -4.15 10.53 -36.50
N ASN A 30 -4.79 9.46 -36.02
CA ASN A 30 -6.12 9.05 -36.47
C ASN A 30 -7.21 9.84 -35.74
N THR A 31 -7.47 11.06 -36.20
CA THR A 31 -8.41 12.01 -35.57
C THR A 31 -9.82 11.45 -35.41
N LYS A 32 -10.33 10.72 -36.41
CA LYS A 32 -11.67 10.08 -36.34
C LYS A 32 -11.75 9.06 -35.22
N GLU A 33 -10.69 8.28 -35.03
CA GLU A 33 -10.64 7.29 -33.95
C GLU A 33 -10.49 7.98 -32.59
N VAL A 34 -9.70 9.06 -32.49
CA VAL A 34 -9.64 9.89 -31.28
C VAL A 34 -11.02 10.43 -30.91
N GLU A 35 -11.76 11.02 -31.85
CA GLU A 35 -13.11 11.52 -31.63
C GLU A 35 -14.06 10.42 -31.14
N ARG A 36 -14.01 9.24 -31.79
CA ARG A 36 -14.83 8.08 -31.42
C ARG A 36 -14.53 7.63 -29.99
N GLN A 37 -13.25 7.53 -29.63
CA GLN A 37 -12.82 7.10 -28.30
C GLN A 37 -13.13 8.16 -27.24
N CYS A 38 -13.03 9.46 -27.56
CA CYS A 38 -13.45 10.55 -26.69
C CYS A 38 -14.95 10.50 -26.39
N ALA A 39 -15.79 10.23 -27.40
CA ALA A 39 -17.22 10.04 -27.19
C ALA A 39 -17.50 8.85 -26.28
N GLN A 40 -16.83 7.72 -26.51
CA GLN A 40 -16.97 6.54 -25.66
C GLN A 40 -16.51 6.78 -24.22
N LEU A 41 -15.43 7.54 -24.05
CA LEU A 41 -14.93 7.96 -22.74
C LEU A 41 -15.97 8.81 -22.01
N ALA A 42 -16.56 9.81 -22.68
CA ALA A 42 -17.57 10.68 -22.10
C ALA A 42 -18.84 9.93 -21.65
N LEU A 43 -19.22 8.86 -22.37
CA LEU A 43 -20.35 8.00 -21.99
C LEU A 43 -20.09 7.14 -20.73
N ASN A 44 -18.83 6.89 -20.40
CA ASN A 44 -18.44 6.06 -19.26
C ASN A 44 -18.11 6.87 -17.98
N LEU A 45 -18.04 8.19 -18.10
CA LEU A 45 -17.64 9.10 -17.01
C LEU A 45 -18.83 9.92 -16.50
N ASN A 46 -18.69 10.49 -15.30
CA ASN A 46 -19.74 11.31 -14.71
C ASN A 46 -19.72 12.73 -15.31
N PRO A 47 -20.76 13.15 -16.04
CA PRO A 47 -20.81 14.47 -16.66
C PRO A 47 -21.02 15.62 -15.66
N PHE A 48 -21.13 15.35 -14.36
CA PHE A 48 -21.22 16.36 -13.32
C PHE A 48 -19.94 16.48 -12.47
N ASP A 49 -18.99 15.56 -12.62
CA ASP A 49 -17.71 15.61 -11.92
C ASP A 49 -16.71 16.46 -12.73
N ALA A 50 -16.04 17.40 -12.05
CA ALA A 50 -15.14 18.35 -12.69
C ALA A 50 -13.86 17.68 -13.22
N GLU A 51 -13.34 16.67 -12.53
CA GLU A 51 -12.13 15.95 -12.95
C GLU A 51 -12.42 15.01 -14.12
N ASP A 52 -13.61 14.41 -14.17
CA ASP A 52 -14.08 13.63 -15.33
C ASP A 52 -14.25 14.49 -16.57
N LYS A 53 -14.87 15.67 -16.42
CA LYS A 53 -14.95 16.65 -17.53
C LYS A 53 -13.56 17.02 -18.03
N ALA A 54 -12.66 17.38 -17.11
CA ALA A 54 -11.30 17.76 -17.48
C ALA A 54 -10.54 16.62 -18.18
N LEU A 55 -10.77 15.36 -17.79
CA LEU A 55 -10.22 14.18 -18.44
C LEU A 55 -10.72 14.00 -19.89
N VAL A 56 -12.01 14.27 -20.16
CA VAL A 56 -12.55 14.25 -21.52
C VAL A 56 -12.01 15.42 -22.35
N GLU A 57 -11.94 16.61 -21.77
CA GLU A 57 -11.46 17.81 -22.46
C GLU A 57 -9.98 17.72 -22.84
N ILE A 58 -9.13 17.10 -22.01
CA ILE A 58 -7.73 16.87 -22.40
C ILE A 58 -7.61 15.86 -23.55
N ALA A 59 -8.44 14.81 -23.56
CA ALA A 59 -8.44 13.80 -24.62
C ALA A 59 -8.86 14.40 -25.97
N LYS A 60 -9.84 15.31 -25.98
CA LYS A 60 -10.27 16.03 -27.19
C LYS A 60 -9.15 16.87 -27.81
N LYS A 61 -8.21 17.36 -27.00
CA LYS A 61 -7.10 18.19 -27.50
C LYS A 61 -6.05 17.39 -28.27
N PHE A 62 -6.10 16.05 -28.26
CA PHE A 62 -5.07 15.22 -28.90
C PHE A 62 -5.00 15.42 -30.42
N SER A 63 -6.11 15.72 -31.08
CA SER A 63 -6.15 15.93 -32.53
C SER A 63 -5.52 17.24 -32.99
N GLU A 64 -5.37 18.22 -32.08
CA GLU A 64 -4.96 19.59 -32.39
C GLU A 64 -3.73 20.04 -31.59
N ALA A 65 -3.12 19.12 -30.82
CA ALA A 65 -2.07 19.46 -29.87
C ALA A 65 -0.73 19.75 -30.54
N THR A 66 -0.19 20.95 -30.30
CA THR A 66 1.23 21.25 -30.58
C THR A 66 2.15 20.47 -29.63
N ASP A 67 1.73 20.26 -28.37
CA ASP A 67 2.42 19.44 -27.37
C ASP A 67 1.59 18.19 -27.05
N LEU A 68 1.68 17.20 -27.94
CA LEU A 68 0.95 15.94 -27.76
C LEU A 68 1.45 15.17 -26.54
N ASP A 69 2.76 15.12 -26.32
CA ASP A 69 3.36 14.35 -25.22
C ASP A 69 2.93 14.90 -23.84
N GLY A 70 2.91 16.22 -23.66
CA GLY A 70 2.41 16.85 -22.43
C GLY A 70 0.94 16.52 -22.17
N HIS A 71 0.10 16.56 -23.20
CA HIS A 71 -1.30 16.18 -23.08
C HIS A 71 -1.50 14.68 -22.79
N LEU A 72 -0.70 13.80 -23.40
CA LEU A 72 -0.74 12.36 -23.13
C LEU A 72 -0.35 12.05 -21.68
N ILE A 73 0.67 12.73 -21.14
CA ILE A 73 1.08 12.59 -19.74
C ILE A 73 -0.07 13.03 -18.81
N GLU A 74 -0.63 14.22 -19.01
CA GLU A 74 -1.73 14.72 -18.18
C GLU A 74 -2.97 13.81 -18.24
N PHE A 75 -3.35 13.33 -19.42
CA PHE A 75 -4.44 12.39 -19.58
C PHE A 75 -4.18 11.09 -18.82
N THR A 76 -2.98 10.54 -18.93
CA THR A 76 -2.57 9.29 -18.25
C THR A 76 -2.64 9.45 -16.74
N ASP A 77 -2.13 10.58 -16.21
CA ASP A 77 -2.17 10.87 -14.78
C ASP A 77 -3.61 11.00 -14.26
N ARG A 78 -4.46 11.75 -14.98
CA ARG A 78 -5.89 11.89 -14.63
C ARG A 78 -6.63 10.56 -14.68
N MET A 79 -6.33 9.71 -15.67
CA MET A 79 -6.88 8.35 -15.76
C MET A 79 -6.42 7.48 -14.58
N ALA A 80 -5.15 7.55 -14.19
CA ALA A 80 -4.63 6.83 -13.03
C ALA A 80 -5.32 7.27 -11.72
N LEU A 81 -5.55 8.56 -11.53
CA LEU A 81 -6.27 9.10 -10.37
C LEU A 81 -7.72 8.61 -10.32
N LEU A 82 -8.42 8.59 -11.46
CA LEU A 82 -9.78 8.04 -11.56
C LEU A 82 -9.81 6.56 -11.15
N LEU A 83 -8.94 5.73 -11.73
CA LEU A 83 -8.88 4.30 -11.45
C LEU A 83 -8.50 4.01 -9.99
N LYS A 84 -7.61 4.82 -9.41
CA LYS A 84 -7.24 4.74 -7.99
C LYS A 84 -8.42 5.05 -7.10
N HIS A 85 -9.19 6.10 -7.38
CA HIS A 85 -10.37 6.47 -6.61
C HIS A 85 -11.45 5.37 -6.66
N ASP A 86 -11.74 4.81 -7.84
CA ASP A 86 -12.68 3.69 -7.96
C ASP A 86 -12.22 2.47 -7.15
N TRP A 87 -10.92 2.15 -7.17
CA TRP A 87 -10.35 1.07 -6.38
C TRP A 87 -10.52 1.28 -4.88
N GLU A 88 -10.20 2.46 -4.37
CA GLU A 88 -10.37 2.79 -2.94
C GLU A 88 -11.84 2.69 -2.52
N ARG A 89 -12.76 3.14 -3.38
CA ARG A 89 -14.20 3.02 -3.15
C ARG A 89 -14.64 1.56 -3.12
N ALA A 90 -14.19 0.74 -4.08
CA ALA A 90 -14.48 -0.70 -4.11
C ALA A 90 -13.94 -1.41 -2.86
N LYS A 91 -12.73 -1.05 -2.40
CA LYS A 91 -12.15 -1.58 -1.17
C LYS A 91 -13.00 -1.23 0.05
N ARG A 92 -13.44 0.03 0.18
CA ARG A 92 -14.35 0.45 1.26
C ARG A 92 -15.66 -0.34 1.22
N GLU A 93 -16.28 -0.45 0.04
CA GLU A 93 -17.58 -1.14 -0.11
C GLU A 93 -17.50 -2.63 0.22
N ALA A 94 -16.34 -3.27 -0.01
CA ALA A 94 -16.09 -4.65 0.39
C ALA A 94 -15.94 -4.85 1.90
N HIS A 95 -15.60 -3.80 2.67
CA HIS A 95 -15.57 -3.91 4.13
C HIS A 95 -16.99 -3.99 4.73
N PRO A 96 -17.17 -4.75 5.84
CA PRO A 96 -18.41 -4.71 6.61
C PRO A 96 -18.76 -3.28 7.02
N TRP A 97 -20.05 -2.93 7.04
CA TRP A 97 -20.51 -1.54 7.19
C TRP A 97 -19.96 -0.82 8.43
N PHE A 98 -19.71 -1.55 9.52
CA PHE A 98 -19.13 -1.03 10.77
C PHE A 98 -17.61 -0.77 10.70
N PHE A 99 -16.92 -1.27 9.67
CA PHE A 99 -15.52 -0.96 9.36
C PHE A 99 -15.37 -0.07 8.13
N ARG A 100 -16.49 0.40 7.54
CA ARG A 100 -16.45 1.40 6.47
C ARG A 100 -16.11 2.75 7.12
N GLY A 101 -14.83 3.10 7.08
CA GLY A 101 -14.38 4.44 7.46
C GLY A 101 -14.93 5.53 6.55
N SER A 102 -14.24 6.67 6.48
CA SER A 102 -14.65 7.78 5.62
C SER A 102 -14.69 7.42 4.13
N GLU A 103 -15.47 8.19 3.37
CA GLU A 103 -15.49 8.09 1.92
C GLU A 103 -14.15 8.48 1.30
N PRO A 104 -13.60 7.66 0.38
CA PRO A 104 -12.42 8.03 -0.37
C PRO A 104 -12.66 9.35 -1.10
N ARG A 105 -11.84 10.34 -0.80
CA ARG A 105 -11.84 11.63 -1.49
C ARG A 105 -11.11 11.48 -2.81
N ARG A 106 -11.72 11.92 -3.90
CA ARG A 106 -11.04 12.03 -5.19
C ARG A 106 -9.99 13.14 -5.12
N VAL A 107 -8.75 12.82 -5.45
CA VAL A 107 -7.65 13.79 -5.50
C VAL A 107 -7.73 14.59 -6.80
N PRO A 108 -7.88 15.93 -6.76
CA PRO A 108 -7.84 16.76 -7.95
C PRO A 108 -6.46 16.72 -8.61
N TYR A 109 -6.42 16.83 -9.95
CA TYR A 109 -5.15 16.76 -10.67
C TYR A 109 -4.16 17.88 -10.28
N CYS A 110 -4.65 19.08 -9.95
CA CYS A 110 -3.79 20.17 -9.50
C CYS A 110 -3.07 19.85 -8.18
N GLU A 111 -3.75 19.19 -7.24
CA GLU A 111 -3.18 18.73 -5.98
C GLU A 111 -2.14 17.63 -6.22
N PHE A 112 -2.44 16.69 -7.11
CA PHE A 112 -1.49 15.66 -7.52
C PHE A 112 -0.22 16.27 -8.13
N LYS A 113 -0.36 17.22 -9.07
CA LYS A 113 0.77 17.89 -9.72
C LYS A 113 1.62 18.68 -8.72
N ALA A 114 0.98 19.37 -7.78
CA ALA A 114 1.67 20.08 -6.69
C ALA A 114 2.44 19.10 -5.79
N ALA A 115 1.83 17.97 -5.43
CA ALA A 115 2.46 16.94 -4.62
C ALA A 115 3.68 16.32 -5.32
N VAL A 116 3.56 15.97 -6.61
CA VAL A 116 4.68 15.44 -7.41
C VAL A 116 5.81 16.46 -7.49
N GLY A 117 5.50 17.73 -7.79
CA GLY A 117 6.48 18.82 -7.80
C GLY A 117 7.19 18.99 -6.45
N ALA A 118 6.44 18.97 -5.35
CA ALA A 118 7.00 19.02 -4.00
C ALA A 118 7.86 17.80 -3.66
N THR A 119 7.48 16.60 -4.14
CA THR A 119 8.24 15.37 -3.91
C THR A 119 9.55 15.38 -4.68
N ILE A 120 9.56 15.89 -5.92
CA ILE A 120 10.78 16.08 -6.72
C ILE A 120 11.68 17.13 -6.07
N ALA A 121 11.10 18.24 -5.56
CA ALA A 121 11.84 19.27 -4.84
C ALA A 121 12.44 18.72 -3.51
N ALA A 122 11.70 17.90 -2.78
CA ALA A 122 12.14 17.23 -1.56
C ALA A 122 13.06 16.00 -1.83
N GLY A 123 13.13 15.54 -3.08
CA GLY A 123 13.94 14.39 -3.52
C GLY A 123 15.45 14.61 -3.44
N LYS A 124 15.90 15.84 -3.16
CA LYS A 124 17.30 16.16 -2.85
C LYS A 124 17.52 16.26 -1.33
N SER A 125 17.45 15.13 -0.62
CA SER A 125 18.07 14.88 0.71
C SER A 125 17.22 13.89 1.54
N LYS A 126 17.17 12.62 1.13
CA LYS A 126 17.02 11.54 2.13
C LYS A 126 18.41 11.05 2.49
N SER A 127 19.03 11.86 3.34
CA SER A 127 20.36 11.72 3.87
C SER A 127 20.65 10.32 4.43
N SER A 128 21.91 9.92 4.28
CA SER A 128 22.61 8.83 4.97
C SER A 128 22.14 8.58 6.41
N TRP A 129 21.70 9.63 7.10
CA TRP A 129 21.18 9.60 8.47
C TRP A 129 19.98 8.67 8.70
N SER A 130 19.08 8.53 7.72
CA SER A 130 17.94 7.60 7.83
C SER A 130 18.41 6.14 7.92
N LEU A 131 19.42 5.78 7.13
CA LEU A 131 19.98 4.44 7.09
C LEU A 131 20.71 4.09 8.39
N VAL A 132 21.45 5.06 8.96
CA VAL A 132 22.09 4.91 10.28
C VAL A 132 21.06 4.70 11.39
N ALA A 133 19.94 5.44 11.37
CA ALA A 133 18.87 5.27 12.34
C ALA A 133 18.22 3.88 12.27
N TYR A 134 17.92 3.38 11.06
CA TYR A 134 17.37 2.03 10.89
C TYR A 134 18.36 0.93 11.26
N PHE A 135 19.65 1.12 10.96
CA PHE A 135 20.70 0.22 11.43
C PHE A 135 20.79 0.19 12.96
N GLY A 136 20.70 1.35 13.63
CA GLY A 136 20.67 1.45 15.09
C GLY A 136 19.47 0.72 15.71
N MET A 137 18.28 0.86 15.11
CA MET A 137 17.07 0.15 15.55
C MET A 137 17.20 -1.37 15.36
N LEU A 138 17.78 -1.81 14.24
CA LEU A 138 18.05 -3.21 13.97
C LEU A 138 19.03 -3.79 14.99
N ALA A 139 20.17 -3.13 15.22
CA ALA A 139 21.17 -3.54 16.20
C ALA A 139 20.59 -3.61 17.62
N PHE A 140 19.79 -2.62 18.02
CA PHE A 140 19.11 -2.61 19.31
C PHE A 140 18.13 -3.78 19.47
N SER A 141 17.29 -4.04 18.47
CA SER A 141 16.35 -5.16 18.50
C SER A 141 17.07 -6.53 18.51
N ALA A 142 18.18 -6.67 17.79
CA ALA A 142 19.04 -7.85 17.85
C ALA A 142 19.65 -8.04 19.25
N GLY A 143 20.07 -6.94 19.89
CA GLY A 143 20.55 -6.96 21.27
C GLY A 143 19.50 -7.43 22.27
N ILE A 144 18.27 -6.92 22.19
CA ILE A 144 17.15 -7.40 23.03
C ILE A 144 16.92 -8.89 22.83
N MET A 145 16.87 -9.36 21.59
CA MET A 145 16.69 -10.79 21.26
C MET A 145 17.82 -11.64 21.86
N PHE A 146 19.07 -11.16 21.76
CA PHE A 146 20.22 -11.84 22.34
C PHE A 146 20.12 -11.96 23.87
N PHE A 147 19.81 -10.87 24.57
CA PHE A 147 19.68 -10.90 26.04
C PHE A 147 18.48 -11.73 26.51
N LEU A 148 17.35 -11.67 25.81
CA LEU A 148 16.21 -12.53 26.10
C LEU A 148 16.58 -14.01 25.90
N ALA A 149 17.27 -14.34 24.82
CA ALA A 149 17.70 -15.71 24.56
C ALA A 149 18.69 -16.18 25.63
N ALA A 150 19.78 -15.43 25.86
CA ALA A 150 20.81 -15.80 26.81
C ALA A 150 20.29 -15.86 28.26
N GLY A 151 19.48 -14.88 28.67
CA GLY A 151 18.98 -14.77 30.03
C GLY A 151 17.83 -15.72 30.37
N LEU A 152 17.00 -16.12 29.38
CA LEU A 152 15.85 -16.97 29.64
C LEU A 152 16.09 -18.45 29.33
N THR A 153 17.13 -18.81 28.57
CA THR A 153 17.35 -20.20 28.16
C THR A 153 17.61 -21.13 29.35
N GLU A 154 18.59 -20.81 30.21
CA GLU A 154 18.92 -21.63 31.37
C GLU A 154 17.75 -21.76 32.37
N PRO A 155 17.16 -20.67 32.89
CA PRO A 155 16.08 -20.79 33.86
C PRO A 155 14.85 -21.50 33.28
N PHE A 156 14.54 -21.30 32.00
CA PHE A 156 13.43 -22.02 31.36
C PHE A 156 13.73 -23.52 31.22
N GLN A 157 14.95 -23.89 30.85
CA GLN A 157 15.35 -25.30 30.79
C GLN A 157 15.27 -25.99 32.16
N GLU A 158 15.71 -25.32 33.23
CA GLU A 158 15.59 -25.84 34.59
C GLU A 158 14.12 -26.01 35.00
N LEU A 159 13.28 -25.02 34.70
CA LEU A 159 11.84 -25.07 34.98
C LEU A 159 11.17 -26.24 34.24
N VAL A 160 11.48 -26.43 32.96
CA VAL A 160 10.98 -27.58 32.18
C VAL A 160 11.45 -28.90 32.76
N LYS A 161 12.73 -29.01 33.18
CA LYS A 161 13.25 -30.22 33.84
C LYS A 161 12.49 -30.54 35.13
N ILE A 162 12.28 -29.54 35.99
CA ILE A 162 11.53 -29.68 37.25
C ILE A 162 10.10 -30.15 36.96
N PHE A 163 9.40 -29.51 36.03
CA PHE A 163 8.01 -29.84 35.72
C PHE A 163 7.86 -31.20 35.03
N ASN A 164 8.85 -31.65 34.27
CA ASN A 164 8.86 -32.95 33.61
C ASN A 164 9.34 -34.13 34.51
N ASP A 165 9.87 -33.85 35.71
CA ASP A 165 10.28 -34.91 36.65
C ASP A 165 9.06 -35.61 37.27
N ALA A 166 8.89 -36.90 36.98
CA ALA A 166 7.80 -37.72 37.49
C ALA A 166 7.88 -38.00 39.00
N LYS A 167 9.05 -37.81 39.63
CA LYS A 167 9.26 -38.07 41.06
C LYS A 167 8.78 -36.92 41.96
N ILE A 168 8.49 -35.76 41.37
CA ILE A 168 8.08 -34.56 42.09
C ILE A 168 6.58 -34.36 41.84
N GLU A 169 5.76 -34.60 42.86
CA GLU A 169 4.35 -34.22 42.82
C GLU A 169 4.24 -32.69 42.86
N LYS A 170 3.50 -32.11 41.90
CA LYS A 170 3.26 -30.67 41.84
C LYS A 170 1.78 -30.37 42.06
N PRO A 171 1.45 -29.36 42.89
CA PRO A 171 0.07 -28.92 43.04
C PRO A 171 -0.43 -28.33 41.71
N MET A 172 -1.73 -28.45 41.46
CA MET A 172 -2.37 -27.92 40.23
C MET A 172 -2.10 -26.43 40.00
N GLY A 173 -2.01 -25.63 41.07
CA GLY A 173 -1.66 -24.21 40.98
C GLY A 173 -0.29 -23.94 40.35
N ALA A 174 0.71 -24.82 40.58
CA ALA A 174 2.03 -24.69 39.98
C ALA A 174 1.98 -24.93 38.45
N TRP A 175 1.14 -25.87 38.00
CA TRP A 175 0.92 -26.11 36.56
C TRP A 175 0.24 -24.92 35.87
N VAL A 176 -0.77 -24.32 36.52
CA VAL A 176 -1.42 -23.11 36.00
C VAL A 176 -0.43 -21.95 35.88
N GLN A 177 0.39 -21.75 36.91
CA GLN A 177 1.44 -20.73 36.90
C GLN A 177 2.47 -20.99 35.81
N PHE A 178 2.93 -22.23 35.64
CA PHE A 178 3.87 -22.62 34.58
C PHE A 178 3.34 -22.31 33.18
N VAL A 179 2.10 -22.70 32.90
CA VAL A 179 1.45 -22.41 31.60
C VAL A 179 1.33 -20.90 31.39
N PHE A 180 0.88 -20.16 32.41
CA PHE A 180 0.75 -18.70 32.31
C PHE A 180 2.09 -18.02 31.97
N TRP A 181 3.17 -18.34 32.71
CA TRP A 181 4.48 -17.76 32.44
C TRP A 181 5.05 -18.19 31.09
N SER A 182 4.81 -19.44 30.66
CA SER A 182 5.22 -19.92 29.35
C SER A 182 4.55 -19.13 28.21
N VAL A 183 3.25 -18.88 28.32
CA VAL A 183 2.49 -18.07 27.34
C VAL A 183 2.98 -16.62 27.36
N LEU A 184 3.18 -16.03 28.55
CA LEU A 184 3.64 -14.66 28.67
C LEU A 184 5.04 -14.49 28.06
N CYS A 185 6.02 -15.32 28.44
CA CYS A 185 7.36 -15.28 27.86
C CYS A 185 7.36 -15.54 26.35
N GLY A 186 6.56 -16.51 25.88
CA GLY A 186 6.39 -16.77 24.46
C GLY A 186 5.81 -15.59 23.69
N SER A 187 4.88 -14.85 24.27
CA SER A 187 4.30 -13.64 23.67
C SER A 187 5.32 -12.49 23.58
N ILE A 188 6.11 -12.28 24.65
CA ILE A 188 7.19 -11.28 24.68
C ILE A 188 8.23 -11.60 23.61
N TRP A 189 8.67 -12.86 23.53
CA TRP A 189 9.59 -13.32 22.49
C TRP A 189 9.04 -13.10 21.08
N SER A 190 7.77 -13.47 20.86
CA SER A 190 7.12 -13.30 19.55
C SER A 190 7.04 -11.82 19.15
N ALA A 191 6.70 -10.94 20.08
CA ALA A 191 6.66 -9.49 19.85
C ALA A 191 8.06 -8.92 19.52
N ALA A 192 9.09 -9.32 20.28
CA ALA A 192 10.47 -8.91 20.04
C ALA A 192 10.98 -9.39 18.67
N TYR A 193 10.66 -10.64 18.30
CA TYR A 193 11.02 -11.21 17.00
C TYR A 193 10.33 -10.47 15.83
N LEU A 194 9.04 -10.19 15.95
CA LEU A 194 8.29 -9.43 14.94
C LEU A 194 8.85 -8.02 14.79
N TRP A 195 9.23 -7.37 15.89
CA TRP A 195 9.90 -6.07 15.83
C TRP A 195 11.25 -6.19 15.09
N PHE A 196 12.11 -7.14 15.47
CA PHE A 196 13.37 -7.37 14.79
C PHE A 196 13.18 -7.56 13.27
N LYS A 197 12.25 -8.42 12.86
CA LYS A 197 11.93 -8.65 11.43
C LYS A 197 11.38 -7.41 10.73
N GLY A 198 10.54 -6.63 11.41
CA GLY A 198 10.06 -5.35 10.89
C GLY A 198 11.18 -4.34 10.66
N SER A 199 12.14 -4.26 11.59
CA SER A 199 13.32 -3.40 11.50
C SER A 199 14.27 -3.85 10.39
N GLU A 200 14.52 -5.16 10.26
CA GLU A 200 15.35 -5.76 9.22
C GLU A 200 14.80 -5.43 7.83
N LYS A 201 13.49 -5.66 7.61
CA LYS A 201 12.83 -5.34 6.34
C LYS A 201 13.00 -3.87 5.96
N LYS A 202 12.70 -2.95 6.89
CA LYS A 202 12.83 -1.50 6.62
C LYS A 202 14.26 -1.10 6.29
N PHE A 203 15.25 -1.68 6.97
CA PHE A 203 16.66 -1.44 6.69
C PHE A 203 17.03 -1.93 5.28
N LEU A 204 16.67 -3.15 4.92
CA LEU A 204 16.97 -3.74 3.60
C LEU A 204 16.27 -2.98 2.47
N ASP A 205 15.00 -2.63 2.62
CA ASP A 205 14.23 -1.86 1.63
C ASP A 205 14.94 -0.53 1.31
N ILE A 206 15.49 0.14 2.33
CA ILE A 206 16.21 1.40 2.16
C ILE A 206 17.61 1.18 1.60
N TRP A 207 18.32 0.15 2.07
CA TRP A 207 19.67 -0.19 1.61
C TRP A 207 19.69 -0.51 0.10
N PHE A 208 18.74 -1.31 -0.38
CA PHE A 208 18.64 -1.67 -1.81
C PHE A 208 18.05 -0.57 -2.68
N SER A 209 17.44 0.47 -2.09
CA SER A 209 16.90 1.62 -2.83
C SER A 209 17.94 2.71 -3.15
N LYS A 210 19.17 2.58 -2.63
CA LYS A 210 20.30 3.47 -2.89
C LYS A 210 21.26 2.85 -3.90
#